data_AF-A0A5M9ZA56-F1
#
_entry.id   AF-A0A5M9ZA56-F1
#
_cell.length_a   1.000
_cell.length_b   1.000
_cell.length_c   1.000
_cell.angle_alpha   90.00
_cell.angle_beta   90.00
_cell.angle_gamma   90.00
#
_symmetry.space_group_name_H-M   'P 1'
#
loop_
_entity.id
_entity.type
_entity.pdbx_description
1 polymer ?
#
loop_
_entity_poly.entity_id
_entity_poly.type
_entity_poly.pdbx_seq_one_letter_code
_entity_poly.pdbx_strand_id
1 'polypeptide(L)'
;MSRKRRRTTTPRRSYVATGFPNGVRYTVNGGNLYAIVMRPSDDGVYRFERLRKGDAAHNADFHGFIRRIDLLGGPTDGEGDGEGLEWTRDEHALEVHAPAVPGDAPITFRIAIG
;
A
#
# COMPACT_ATOMS: atom_id res chain seq x y z
N MET A 1 -6.82 48.00 17.27
CA MET A 1 -7.11 47.25 16.04
C MET A 1 -6.20 46.02 15.96
N SER A 2 -6.79 44.86 15.68
CA SER A 2 -6.23 43.57 15.23
C SER A 2 -5.24 42.77 16.11
N ARG A 3 -5.77 41.76 16.81
CA ARG A 3 -5.02 40.64 17.41
C ARG A 3 -4.60 39.67 16.28
N LYS A 4 -3.29 39.51 16.04
CA LYS A 4 -2.74 38.45 15.18
C LYS A 4 -3.14 37.09 15.74
N ARG A 5 -4.10 36.41 15.08
CA ARG A 5 -4.41 35.00 15.36
C ARG A 5 -3.20 34.16 14.95
N ARG A 6 -2.43 33.68 15.92
CA ARG A 6 -1.50 32.57 15.71
C ARG A 6 -2.35 31.37 15.32
N ARG A 7 -2.24 30.92 14.06
CA ARG A 7 -2.76 29.61 13.66
C ARG A 7 -1.89 28.59 14.37
N THR A 8 -2.42 28.03 15.44
CA THR A 8 -1.87 26.84 16.08
C THR A 8 -2.04 25.71 15.07
N THR A 9 -1.00 25.41 14.30
CA THR A 9 -0.97 24.20 13.48
C THR A 9 -0.92 23.04 14.46
N THR A 10 -2.07 22.43 14.71
CA THR A 10 -2.14 21.14 15.39
C THR A 10 -1.20 20.19 14.64
N PRO A 11 -0.24 19.52 15.30
CA PRO A 11 0.55 18.52 14.62
C PRO A 11 -0.42 17.50 14.03
N ARG A 12 -0.39 17.35 12.70
CA ARG A 12 -1.10 16.28 12.02
C ARG A 12 -0.54 15.00 12.61
N ARG A 13 -1.36 14.34 13.42
CA ARG A 13 -1.06 13.03 13.99
C ARG A 13 -0.69 12.15 12.81
N SER A 14 0.60 11.82 12.70
CA SER A 14 1.11 10.85 11.72
C SER A 14 0.26 9.62 11.89
N TYR A 15 -0.63 9.38 10.92
CA TYR A 15 -1.41 8.17 10.91
C TYR A 15 -0.47 7.12 10.36
N VAL A 16 0.34 6.54 11.24
CA VAL A 16 0.93 5.23 10.94
C VAL A 16 -0.27 4.37 10.57
N ALA A 17 -0.30 3.84 9.35
CA ALA A 17 -1.41 3.06 8.81
C ALA A 17 -1.59 1.70 9.52
N THR A 18 -1.37 1.65 10.84
CA THR A 18 -1.55 0.52 11.74
C THR A 18 -2.91 0.54 12.45
N GLY A 19 -3.88 1.35 11.99
CA GLY A 19 -5.08 1.69 12.75
C GLY A 19 -6.46 1.34 12.15
N PHE A 20 -6.56 0.78 10.95
CA PHE A 20 -7.83 0.25 10.44
C PHE A 20 -7.58 -1.03 9.63
N PRO A 21 -7.99 -2.22 10.12
CA PRO A 21 -7.81 -3.48 9.40
C PRO A 21 -8.55 -3.55 8.03
N ASN A 22 -9.30 -2.51 7.63
CA ASN A 22 -10.27 -2.58 6.52
C ASN A 22 -10.10 -1.49 5.44
N GLY A 23 -9.03 -0.69 5.50
CA GLY A 23 -8.79 0.39 4.54
C GLY A 23 -8.32 -0.08 3.16
N VAL A 24 -8.26 -1.39 2.90
CA VAL A 24 -7.78 -1.97 1.65
C VAL A 24 -8.85 -2.88 1.04
N ARG A 25 -9.13 -2.71 -0.26
CA ARG A 25 -9.99 -3.62 -1.04
C ARG A 25 -9.14 -4.41 -2.01
N TYR A 26 -9.37 -5.72 -2.06
CA TYR A 26 -8.65 -6.62 -2.96
C TYR A 26 -9.53 -7.09 -4.10
N THR A 27 -9.00 -7.11 -5.32
CA THR A 27 -9.63 -7.75 -6.49
C THR A 27 -8.58 -8.53 -7.28
N VAL A 28 -8.98 -9.54 -8.04
CA VAL A 28 -8.07 -10.40 -8.81
C VAL A 28 -8.51 -10.45 -10.26
N ASN A 29 -7.54 -10.38 -11.18
CA ASN A 29 -7.75 -10.65 -12.60
C ASN A 29 -6.54 -11.46 -13.15
N GLY A 30 -6.74 -12.76 -13.35
CA GLY A 30 -5.67 -13.66 -13.81
C GLY A 30 -4.46 -13.63 -12.87
N GLY A 31 -3.27 -13.42 -13.44
CA GLY A 31 -2.01 -13.31 -12.70
C GLY A 31 -1.78 -11.98 -11.98
N ASN A 32 -2.84 -11.21 -11.68
CA ASN A 32 -2.73 -9.93 -10.99
C ASN A 32 -3.70 -9.85 -9.80
N LEU A 33 -3.16 -9.47 -8.64
CA LEU A 33 -3.91 -9.06 -7.47
C LEU A 33 -3.82 -7.54 -7.34
N TYR A 34 -4.97 -6.87 -7.16
CA TYR A 34 -5.02 -5.44 -6.96
C TYR A 34 -5.33 -5.13 -5.51
N ALA A 35 -4.50 -4.31 -4.86
CA ALA A 35 -4.71 -3.82 -3.51
C ALA A 35 -5.04 -2.32 -3.56
N ILE A 36 -6.30 -1.99 -3.33
CA ILE A 36 -6.83 -0.61 -3.40
C ILE A 36 -6.82 -0.04 -1.99
N VAL A 37 -5.88 0.86 -1.71
CA VAL A 37 -5.76 1.54 -0.42
C VAL A 37 -6.66 2.77 -0.44
N MET A 38 -7.67 2.78 0.43
CA MET A 38 -8.69 3.82 0.48
C MET A 38 -8.16 5.17 0.97
N ARG A 39 -6.99 5.20 1.61
CA ARG A 39 -6.28 6.41 2.03
C ARG A 39 -4.76 6.21 1.90
N PRO A 40 -4.05 7.03 1.11
CA PRO A 40 -2.60 6.94 0.99
C PRO A 40 -1.89 7.10 2.34
N SER A 41 -0.76 6.43 2.50
CA SER A 41 0.10 6.60 3.68
C SER A 41 0.90 7.89 3.55
N ASP A 42 1.04 8.63 4.66
CA ASP A 42 1.83 9.87 4.71
C ASP A 42 3.34 9.60 4.49
N ASP A 43 3.82 8.40 4.84
CA ASP A 43 5.22 7.99 4.77
C ASP A 43 5.55 7.11 3.56
N GLY A 44 4.55 6.80 2.71
CA GLY A 44 4.73 5.93 1.54
C GLY A 44 4.93 4.44 1.87
N VAL A 45 4.75 4.01 3.12
CA VAL A 45 4.89 2.61 3.53
C VAL A 45 3.52 1.96 3.69
N TYR A 46 3.31 0.84 2.99
CA TYR A 46 2.04 0.12 2.99
C TYR A 46 2.25 -1.31 3.47
N ARG A 47 1.46 -1.75 4.47
CA ARG A 47 1.51 -3.09 5.04
C ARG A 47 0.24 -3.86 4.71
N PHE A 48 0.37 -4.90 3.89
CA PHE A 48 -0.72 -5.77 3.51
C PHE A 48 -0.65 -7.08 4.31
N GLU A 49 -1.22 -7.10 5.52
CA GLU A 49 -1.19 -8.25 6.43
C GLU A 49 -1.83 -9.51 5.83
N ARG A 50 -2.86 -9.34 5.00
CA ARG A 50 -3.53 -10.44 4.25
C ARG A 50 -2.60 -11.12 3.25
N LEU A 51 -1.49 -10.48 2.88
CA LEU A 51 -0.50 -10.98 1.94
C LEU A 51 0.81 -11.38 2.64
N ARG A 52 0.80 -11.53 3.97
CA ARG A 52 1.93 -12.10 4.71
C ARG A 52 2.31 -13.46 4.16
N LYS A 53 3.58 -13.81 4.34
CA LYS A 53 4.05 -15.17 4.14
C LYS A 53 3.35 -16.07 5.17
N GLY A 54 2.49 -16.97 4.70
CA GLY A 54 1.95 -18.03 5.54
C GLY A 54 2.35 -19.40 5.03
N ASP A 55 2.28 -20.38 5.91
CA ASP A 55 2.43 -21.78 5.56
C ASP A 55 1.17 -22.26 4.81
N ALA A 56 1.37 -22.84 3.63
CA ALA A 56 0.30 -23.40 2.81
C ALA A 56 -0.50 -24.49 3.54
N ALA A 57 0.12 -25.17 4.49
CA ALA A 57 -0.52 -26.20 5.29
C ALA A 57 -1.39 -25.64 6.44
N HIS A 58 -1.25 -24.37 6.82
CA HIS A 58 -1.79 -23.83 8.09
C HIS A 58 -2.61 -22.53 7.97
N ASN A 59 -3.22 -22.26 6.81
CA ASN A 59 -4.11 -21.10 6.56
C ASN A 59 -3.40 -19.77 6.26
N ALA A 60 -2.60 -19.70 5.20
CA ALA A 60 -2.30 -18.39 4.62
C ALA A 60 -3.48 -17.92 3.75
N ASP A 61 -3.88 -16.66 3.89
CA ASP A 61 -4.87 -16.04 3.00
C ASP A 61 -4.32 -15.89 1.55
N PHE A 62 -3.00 -16.08 1.36
CA PHE A 62 -2.31 -15.93 0.08
C PHE A 62 -1.07 -16.84 -0.03
N HIS A 63 -0.98 -17.62 -1.11
CA HIS A 63 0.12 -18.54 -1.38
C HIS A 63 0.95 -18.20 -2.63
N GLY A 64 0.65 -17.10 -3.32
CA GLY A 64 1.33 -16.73 -4.57
C GLY A 64 2.77 -16.28 -4.37
N PHE A 65 3.63 -16.50 -5.36
CA PHE A 65 4.92 -15.82 -5.47
C PHE A 65 4.70 -14.44 -6.09
N ILE A 66 5.21 -13.40 -5.42
CA ILE A 66 5.10 -12.02 -5.90
C ILE A 66 6.24 -11.79 -6.88
N ARG A 67 5.89 -11.49 -8.12
CA ARG A 67 6.85 -11.23 -9.19
C ARG A 67 7.23 -9.75 -9.26
N ARG A 68 6.24 -8.88 -9.06
CA ARG A 68 6.38 -7.43 -9.20
C ARG A 68 5.22 -6.70 -8.52
N ILE A 69 5.46 -5.47 -8.07
CA ILE A 69 4.43 -4.57 -7.56
C ILE A 69 4.55 -3.22 -8.24
N ASP A 70 3.45 -2.69 -8.77
CA ASP A 70 3.36 -1.38 -9.41
C ASP A 70 2.30 -0.52 -8.74
N LEU A 71 2.45 0.81 -8.78
CA LEU A 71 1.44 1.79 -8.38
C LEU A 71 0.72 2.29 -9.64
N LEU A 72 -0.55 1.92 -9.80
CA LEU A 72 -1.35 2.33 -10.97
C LEU A 72 -1.60 3.84 -10.98
N GLY A 73 -1.54 4.45 -12.17
CA GLY A 73 -1.54 5.90 -12.37
C GLY A 73 -0.30 6.61 -11.79
N GLY A 74 0.68 5.84 -11.31
CA GLY A 74 1.90 6.31 -10.68
C GLY A 74 3.16 6.11 -11.54
N PRO A 75 4.34 6.37 -10.97
CA PRO A 75 5.61 6.33 -11.71
C PRO A 75 6.04 4.93 -12.14
N THR A 76 5.48 3.88 -11.53
CA THR A 76 5.73 2.49 -11.89
C THR A 76 4.61 1.87 -12.74
N ASP A 77 3.58 2.66 -13.12
CA ASP A 77 2.49 2.17 -13.96
C ASP A 77 2.94 2.03 -15.43
N GLY A 78 2.86 0.81 -15.94
CA GLY A 78 3.24 0.48 -17.31
C GLY A 78 3.36 -1.02 -17.56
N GLU A 79 3.39 -1.41 -18.83
CA GLU A 79 3.78 -2.75 -19.27
C GLU A 79 5.20 -2.68 -19.86
N GLY A 80 6.16 -3.42 -19.31
CA GLY A 80 7.55 -3.46 -19.82
C GLY A 80 8.62 -3.56 -18.73
N ASP A 81 9.88 -3.32 -19.11
CA ASP A 81 11.10 -3.55 -18.30
C ASP A 81 11.39 -2.46 -17.24
N GLY A 82 10.43 -1.58 -16.95
CA GLY A 82 10.55 -0.60 -15.88
C GLY A 82 10.67 -1.28 -14.51
N GLU A 83 11.38 -0.64 -13.58
CA GLU A 83 11.53 -1.16 -12.22
C GLU A 83 10.21 -1.04 -11.44
N GLY A 84 9.85 -2.11 -10.72
CA GLY A 84 8.70 -2.12 -9.82
C GLY A 84 9.02 -1.38 -8.51
N LEU A 85 8.04 -1.35 -7.60
CA LEU A 85 8.25 -0.87 -6.24
C LEU A 85 9.11 -1.84 -5.44
N GLU A 86 9.88 -1.30 -4.50
CA GLU A 86 10.58 -2.08 -3.49
C GLU A 86 9.58 -2.69 -2.50
N TRP A 87 9.80 -3.95 -2.13
CA TRP A 87 8.95 -4.64 -1.16
C TRP A 87 9.70 -5.74 -0.39
N THR A 88 9.20 -6.05 0.79
CA THR A 88 9.60 -7.20 1.60
C THR A 88 8.37 -7.96 2.07
N ARG A 89 8.51 -9.27 2.32
CA ARG A 89 7.40 -10.11 2.79
C ARG A 89 7.85 -11.06 3.87
N ASP A 90 7.22 -10.99 5.02
CA ASP A 90 7.48 -11.85 6.18
C ASP A 90 6.17 -12.43 6.73
N GLU A 91 6.24 -13.06 7.91
CA GLU A 91 5.10 -13.64 8.62
C GLU A 91 4.08 -12.62 9.15
N HIS A 92 4.36 -11.32 9.09
CA HIS A 92 3.47 -10.26 9.54
C HIS A 92 2.75 -9.59 8.38
N ALA A 93 3.47 -9.24 7.30
CA ALA A 93 2.88 -8.55 6.15
C ALA A 93 3.72 -8.66 4.87
N LEU A 94 3.09 -8.24 3.76
CA LEU A 94 3.82 -7.68 2.63
C LEU A 94 3.98 -6.16 2.86
N GLU A 95 5.20 -5.69 3.04
CA GLU A 95 5.54 -4.27 3.14
C GLU A 95 5.99 -3.74 1.77
N VAL A 96 5.36 -2.67 1.29
CA VAL A 96 5.64 -2.04 -0.01
C VAL A 96 6.02 -0.58 0.21
N HIS A 97 7.08 -0.14 -0.46
CA HIS A 97 7.55 1.23 -0.43
C HIS A 97 7.16 1.93 -1.73
N ALA A 98 6.39 3.01 -1.62
CA ALA A 98 5.99 3.82 -2.75
C ALA A 98 6.30 5.30 -2.50
N PRO A 99 6.48 6.10 -3.56
CA PRO A 99 6.54 7.55 -3.42
C PRO A 99 5.29 8.08 -2.69
N ALA A 100 5.48 9.13 -1.88
CA ALA A 100 4.37 9.76 -1.19
C ALA A 100 3.35 10.31 -2.21
N VAL A 101 2.10 9.86 -2.10
CA VAL A 101 1.01 10.32 -2.96
C VAL A 101 0.21 11.38 -2.20
N PRO A 102 0.16 12.64 -2.68
CA PRO A 102 -0.57 13.69 -1.99
C PRO A 102 -2.08 13.50 -2.12
N GLY A 103 -2.80 13.84 -1.04
CA GLY A 103 -4.27 13.85 -1.01
C GLY A 103 -4.88 12.63 -0.33
N ASP A 104 -6.21 12.57 -0.37
CA ASP A 104 -7.01 11.55 0.32
C ASP A 104 -7.74 10.60 -0.66
N ALA A 105 -7.39 10.65 -1.95
CA ALA A 105 -7.99 9.78 -2.96
C ALA A 105 -7.43 8.35 -2.84
N PRO A 106 -8.25 7.30 -3.08
CA PRO A 106 -7.75 5.94 -3.10
C PRO A 106 -6.66 5.72 -4.15
N ILE A 107 -5.69 4.88 -3.81
CA ILE A 107 -4.62 4.46 -4.72
C ILE A 107 -4.65 2.95 -4.91
N THR A 108 -4.14 2.47 -6.04
CA THR A 108 -4.19 1.04 -6.38
C THR A 108 -2.80 0.50 -6.67
N PHE A 109 -2.44 -0.56 -5.96
CA PHE A 109 -1.26 -1.36 -6.27
C PHE A 109 -1.65 -2.54 -7.14
N ARG A 110 -0.91 -2.81 -8.21
CA ARG A 110 -0.98 -4.06 -8.98
C ARG A 110 0.14 -4.96 -8.52
N ILE A 111 -0.20 -6.14 -8.02
CA ILE A 111 0.72 -7.16 -7.53
C ILE A 111 0.67 -8.31 -8.54
N ALA A 112 1.70 -8.44 -9.36
CA ALA A 112 1.85 -9.52 -10.30
C ALA A 112 2.23 -10.81 -9.57
N ILE A 113 1.47 -11.87 -9.81
CA ILE A 113 1.57 -13.17 -9.15
C ILE A 113 1.76 -14.29 -10.16
N GLY A 114 2.52 -15.30 -9.75
CA GLY A 114 2.54 -16.61 -10.41
C GLY A 114 3.64 -17.48 -9.87
#